data_AF-A0A811UD48-F1
#
_entry.id   AF-A0A811UD48-F1
#
_cell.length_a   1.000
_cell.length_b   1.000
_cell.length_c   1.000
_cell.angle_alpha   90.00
_cell.angle_beta   90.00
_cell.angle_gamma   90.00
#
_symmetry.space_group_name_H-M   'P 1'
#
loop_
_entity.id
_entity.type
_entity.pdbx_description
1 polymer ?
#
loop_
_entity_poly.entity_id
_entity_poly.type
_entity_poly.pdbx_seq_one_letter_code
_entity_poly.pdbx_strand_id
1 'polypeptide(L)'
;MFSKIYIWLFTAVSHIAFIASGYEMNMTEYFKMPNLYEFDDYDRCLQEFSKSRETYCFVRAEVLPQNNSEAWHAIAEISKYNKHHFDHRHLYFGLCLRWCKDDLAEAGVDVVKELYTGLLTNNTKLNTYVNLFTAEESNRQQYNTILNQCINLKLLPSYGLRAVSMIEYCETNHTVVEMDTWNLIFYAVTFVLILLVAASSLFDFYLKQTPNDKDISKEDHYKSAVAGIGNKLCVSFSITRNWYRLNQEPVGKLGRDLRFLDCFKFFCMFLVVFAHTNWILYEGAISNPQDNERLLHTVAGTLLISGGLITITFFVFSGLLLTINWIALTKQKNELSNMEYVGLFIKFNLFRYLRLTIPYAFVILLSGVYFENPGGPLWRHIVEREQLACRKNWWVNLLYINNYYRNNEKCMLQSWYLASDTFSFIISLLLLMMAHKWPQIRNWLFGCVGGFFYVLPGFIAYFGEYDPFFVPSPQ
;
A
#
# COMPACT_ATOMS: atom_id res chain seq x y z
N MET A 1 -38.55 -6.01 15.30
CA MET A 1 -37.73 -5.56 16.45
C MET A 1 -36.35 -5.07 16.01
N PHE A 2 -35.62 -5.81 15.16
CA PHE A 2 -34.30 -5.42 14.65
C PHE A 2 -34.24 -4.09 13.88
N SER A 3 -35.22 -3.75 13.04
CA SER A 3 -35.21 -2.50 12.26
C SER A 3 -35.26 -1.23 13.12
N LYS A 4 -35.98 -1.24 14.25
CA LYS A 4 -36.05 -0.10 15.17
C LYS A 4 -34.73 0.10 15.93
N ILE A 5 -34.05 -0.99 16.28
CA ILE A 5 -32.74 -0.94 16.96
C ILE A 5 -31.67 -0.33 16.05
N TYR A 6 -31.68 -0.67 14.75
CA TYR A 6 -30.77 -0.04 13.77
C TYR A 6 -31.02 1.45 13.59
N ILE A 7 -32.29 1.88 13.54
CA ILE A 7 -32.64 3.31 13.43
C ILE A 7 -32.22 4.09 14.67
N TRP A 8 -32.41 3.51 15.87
CA TRP A 8 -31.96 4.11 17.13
C TRP A 8 -30.44 4.16 17.25
N LEU A 9 -29.72 3.12 16.80
CA LEU A 9 -28.26 3.13 16.71
C LEU A 9 -27.76 4.18 15.71
N PHE A 10 -28.39 4.29 14.54
CA PHE A 10 -27.97 5.23 13.49
C PHE A 10 -28.22 6.69 13.91
N THR A 11 -29.33 6.96 14.60
CA THR A 11 -29.64 8.29 15.15
C THR A 11 -28.76 8.63 16.35
N ALA A 12 -28.48 7.68 17.24
CA ALA A 12 -27.53 7.88 18.34
C ALA A 12 -26.10 8.14 17.82
N VAL A 13 -25.64 7.38 16.82
CA VAL A 13 -24.33 7.61 16.18
C VAL A 13 -24.29 8.95 15.46
N SER A 14 -25.36 9.36 14.77
CA SER A 14 -25.43 10.69 14.15
C SER A 14 -25.39 11.82 15.18
N HIS A 15 -26.07 11.67 16.33
CA HIS A 15 -26.02 12.67 17.40
C HIS A 15 -24.66 12.73 18.09
N ILE A 16 -24.01 11.59 18.33
CA ILE A 16 -22.65 11.56 18.88
C ILE A 16 -21.65 12.16 17.87
N ALA A 17 -21.83 11.89 16.58
CA ALA A 17 -21.02 12.49 15.52
C ALA A 17 -21.19 14.02 15.42
N PHE A 18 -22.40 14.53 15.67
CA PHE A 18 -22.69 15.96 15.70
C PHE A 18 -22.12 16.64 16.96
N ILE A 19 -22.04 15.94 18.09
CA ILE A 19 -21.44 16.45 19.33
C ILE A 19 -19.89 16.44 19.25
N ALA A 20 -19.31 15.55 18.44
CA ALA A 20 -17.86 15.46 18.23
C ALA A 20 -17.27 16.59 17.36
N SER A 21 -18.09 17.51 16.82
CA SER A 21 -17.57 18.71 16.16
C SER A 21 -17.12 19.73 17.20
N GLY A 22 -15.85 19.65 17.63
CA GLY A 22 -15.37 20.54 18.69
C GLY A 22 -13.87 20.79 18.73
N TYR A 23 -13.12 20.43 17.68
CA TYR A 23 -11.71 20.83 17.60
C TYR A 23 -11.56 22.08 16.72
N GLU A 24 -11.35 23.23 17.36
CA GLU A 24 -10.91 24.45 16.68
C GLU A 24 -9.39 24.61 16.84
N MET A 25 -8.66 24.45 15.73
CA MET A 25 -7.23 24.68 15.69
C MET A 25 -6.93 26.18 15.74
N ASN A 26 -6.07 26.62 16.67
CA ASN A 26 -5.61 28.01 16.74
C ASN A 26 -4.66 28.31 15.57
N MET A 27 -5.20 28.88 14.50
CA MET A 27 -4.44 29.18 13.28
C MET A 27 -3.36 30.23 13.48
N THR A 28 -3.54 31.14 14.43
CA THR A 28 -2.54 32.18 14.70
C THR A 28 -1.25 31.59 15.25
N GLU A 29 -1.35 30.59 16.13
CA GLU A 29 -0.20 29.81 16.60
C GLU A 29 0.34 28.91 15.49
N TYR A 30 -0.55 28.27 14.71
CA TYR A 30 -0.15 27.36 13.63
C TYR A 30 0.75 28.05 12.58
N PHE A 31 0.40 29.28 12.16
CA PHE A 31 1.17 30.03 11.17
C PHE A 31 2.49 30.61 11.69
N LYS A 32 2.81 30.46 12.99
CA LYS A 32 4.15 30.76 13.50
C LYS A 32 5.19 29.69 13.11
N MET A 33 4.73 28.50 12.73
CA MET A 33 5.59 27.38 12.37
C MET A 33 6.02 27.49 10.90
N PRO A 34 7.21 26.98 10.54
CA PRO A 34 7.59 26.81 9.15
C PRO A 34 6.67 25.80 8.44
N ASN A 35 6.57 25.92 7.12
CA ASN A 35 5.83 24.96 6.31
C ASN A 35 6.45 23.56 6.42
N LEU A 36 5.62 22.52 6.51
CA LEU A 36 6.09 21.12 6.52
C LEU A 36 6.85 20.76 5.24
N TYR A 37 6.37 21.25 4.10
CA TYR A 37 6.96 21.01 2.78
C TYR A 37 7.32 22.36 2.16
N GLU A 38 8.60 22.56 1.86
CA GLU A 38 9.08 23.75 1.16
C GLU A 38 9.97 23.33 0.00
N PHE A 39 9.43 23.46 -1.22
CA PHE A 39 10.09 23.01 -2.44
C PHE A 39 10.39 24.21 -3.34
N ASP A 40 11.66 24.34 -3.70
CA ASP A 40 12.10 25.13 -4.84
C ASP A 40 11.45 24.59 -6.12
N ASP A 41 11.27 25.45 -7.12
CA ASP A 41 10.70 25.08 -8.42
C ASP A 41 11.57 24.02 -9.12
N TYR A 42 11.09 22.78 -9.07
CA TYR A 42 11.78 21.58 -9.54
C TYR A 42 12.09 21.64 -11.03
N ASP A 43 11.07 21.93 -11.85
CA ASP A 43 11.21 21.95 -13.30
C ASP A 43 12.12 23.09 -13.73
N ARG A 44 11.97 24.26 -13.12
CA ARG A 44 12.85 25.40 -13.37
C ARG A 44 14.30 25.07 -13.00
N CYS A 45 14.55 24.48 -11.83
CA CYS A 45 15.91 24.13 -11.41
C CYS A 45 16.62 23.22 -12.42
N LEU A 46 15.93 22.19 -12.94
CA LEU A 46 16.53 21.22 -13.85
C LEU A 46 16.60 21.70 -15.31
N GLN A 47 15.69 22.59 -15.74
CA GLN A 47 15.59 23.03 -17.13
C GLN A 47 16.29 24.37 -17.41
N GLU A 48 16.29 25.32 -16.46
CA GLU A 48 16.83 26.68 -16.65
C GLU A 48 18.31 26.65 -17.03
N PHE A 49 19.07 25.71 -16.47
CA PHE A 49 20.50 25.55 -16.73
C PHE A 49 20.82 24.24 -17.47
N SER A 50 19.99 23.86 -18.45
CA SER A 50 20.13 22.64 -19.27
C SER A 50 21.51 22.40 -19.94
N LYS A 51 22.42 23.38 -19.93
CA LYS A 51 23.80 23.26 -20.44
C LYS A 51 24.81 22.78 -19.41
N SER A 52 24.49 22.85 -18.11
CA SER A 52 25.31 22.36 -17.01
C SER A 52 24.58 21.23 -16.28
N ARG A 53 25.35 20.36 -15.62
CA ARG A 53 24.77 19.30 -14.78
C ARG A 53 24.22 19.92 -13.50
N GLU A 54 22.91 20.17 -13.48
CA GLU A 54 22.22 20.66 -12.30
C GLU A 54 21.70 19.54 -11.42
N THR A 55 21.52 19.85 -10.14
CA THR A 55 21.12 18.89 -9.12
C THR A 55 20.05 19.51 -8.23
N TYR A 56 18.93 18.82 -8.13
CA TYR A 56 17.86 19.08 -7.19
C TYR A 56 17.89 18.02 -6.10
N CYS A 57 17.85 18.39 -4.83
CA CYS A 57 17.93 17.42 -3.74
C CYS A 57 16.71 17.49 -2.82
N PHE A 58 16.17 16.32 -2.49
CA PHE A 58 15.16 16.17 -1.46
C PHE A 58 15.84 15.91 -0.11
N VAL A 59 15.58 16.79 0.86
CA VAL A 59 16.28 16.86 2.13
C VAL A 59 15.27 16.81 3.26
N ARG A 60 15.48 15.88 4.19
CA ARG A 60 14.73 15.85 5.45
C ARG A 60 15.49 16.65 6.50
N ALA A 61 14.78 17.50 7.23
CA ALA A 61 15.33 18.27 8.34
C ALA A 61 14.55 18.00 9.63
N GLU A 62 15.24 18.05 10.76
CA GLU A 62 14.65 17.98 12.10
C GLU A 62 15.03 19.24 12.88
N VAL A 63 14.02 19.99 13.29
CA VAL A 63 14.18 21.25 14.04
C VAL A 63 14.71 20.94 15.43
N LEU A 64 15.78 21.64 15.82
CA LEU A 64 16.39 21.54 17.13
C LEU A 64 15.60 22.38 18.16
N PRO A 65 15.53 21.93 19.43
CA PRO A 65 14.89 22.69 20.48
C PRO A 65 15.50 24.09 20.70
N GLN A 66 14.65 25.12 20.65
CA GLN A 66 15.03 26.53 20.76
C GLN A 66 14.05 27.28 21.69
N ASN A 67 14.32 27.30 23.00
CA ASN A 67 13.41 27.91 23.99
C ASN A 67 13.19 29.42 23.83
N ASN A 68 13.99 30.09 23.01
CA ASN A 68 13.87 31.53 22.76
C ASN A 68 13.01 31.83 21.52
N SER A 69 12.56 30.81 20.78
CA SER A 69 11.77 30.96 19.55
C SER A 69 10.29 30.68 19.82
N GLU A 70 9.42 31.64 19.48
CA GLU A 70 7.97 31.42 19.50
C GLU A 70 7.55 30.29 18.56
N ALA A 71 8.22 30.14 17.40
CA ALA A 71 7.95 29.07 16.46
C ALA A 71 8.23 27.69 17.07
N TRP A 72 9.30 27.56 17.86
CA TRP A 72 9.59 26.31 18.58
C TRP A 72 8.49 25.94 19.59
N HIS A 73 7.97 26.92 20.33
CA HIS A 73 6.87 26.68 21.27
C HIS A 73 5.61 26.19 20.56
N ALA A 74 5.25 26.80 19.43
CA ALA A 74 4.14 26.35 18.60
C ALA A 74 4.35 24.92 18.08
N ILE A 75 5.54 24.62 17.55
CA ILE A 75 5.93 23.28 17.08
C ILE A 75 5.79 22.25 18.21
N ALA A 76 6.35 22.54 19.39
CA ALA A 76 6.36 21.63 20.52
C ALA A 76 4.95 21.32 21.05
N GLU A 77 4.06 22.32 21.08
CA GLU A 77 2.70 22.13 21.58
C GLU A 77 1.81 21.39 20.56
N ILE A 78 1.82 21.79 19.28
CA ILE A 78 0.99 21.15 18.24
C ILE A 78 1.46 19.71 17.98
N SER A 79 2.77 19.49 17.89
CA SER A 79 3.35 18.16 17.60
C SER A 79 3.23 17.17 18.76
N LYS A 80 2.80 17.62 19.95
CA LYS A 80 2.54 16.77 21.12
C LYS A 80 1.45 15.73 20.84
N TYR A 81 0.47 16.08 20.01
CA TYR A 81 -0.64 15.19 19.66
C TYR A 81 -0.50 14.61 18.25
N ASN A 82 0.49 13.73 18.09
CA ASN A 82 0.89 13.09 16.83
C ASN A 82 -0.14 12.14 16.18
N LYS A 83 -1.27 11.88 16.85
CA LYS A 83 -2.35 11.02 16.31
C LYS A 83 -3.18 11.73 15.24
N HIS A 84 -3.33 13.05 15.38
CA HIS A 84 -4.14 13.88 14.47
C HIS A 84 -3.35 15.05 13.88
N HIS A 85 -2.18 15.37 14.44
CA HIS A 85 -1.28 16.40 13.93
C HIS A 85 -0.01 15.80 13.35
N PHE A 86 0.51 16.45 12.30
CA PHE A 86 1.87 16.21 11.85
C PHE A 86 2.87 16.61 12.94
N ASP A 87 4.04 16.01 12.91
CA ASP A 87 5.13 16.37 13.79
C ASP A 87 5.93 17.44 13.07
N HIS A 88 5.60 18.70 13.39
CA HIS A 88 6.17 19.90 12.78
C HIS A 88 7.64 20.11 13.13
N ARG A 89 8.25 19.21 13.91
CA ARG A 89 9.71 19.14 14.04
C ARG A 89 10.35 18.58 12.78
N HIS A 90 9.66 17.74 12.02
CA HIS A 90 10.18 17.14 10.79
C HIS A 90 9.72 17.96 9.59
N LEU A 91 10.69 18.57 8.90
CA LEU A 91 10.47 19.40 7.72
C LEU A 91 11.07 18.73 6.48
N TYR A 92 10.46 19.00 5.34
CA TYR A 92 10.83 18.45 4.04
C TYR A 92 11.18 19.57 3.08
N PHE A 93 12.42 19.57 2.61
CA PHE A 93 12.91 20.57 1.69
C PHE A 93 13.25 19.94 0.35
N GLY A 94 12.91 20.63 -0.72
CA GLY A 94 13.32 20.30 -2.08
C GLY A 94 14.14 21.47 -2.58
N LEU A 95 15.45 21.30 -2.70
CA LEU A 95 16.37 22.42 -2.88
C LEU A 95 17.10 22.32 -4.21
N CYS A 96 17.12 23.42 -4.94
CA CYS A 96 17.98 23.57 -6.09
C CYS A 96 19.41 23.89 -5.62
N LEU A 97 20.36 22.99 -5.90
CA LEU A 97 21.73 23.14 -5.40
C LEU A 97 22.40 24.43 -5.91
N ARG A 98 22.03 24.88 -7.11
CA ARG A 98 22.57 26.10 -7.71
C ARG A 98 22.14 27.34 -6.94
N TRP A 99 20.83 27.55 -6.80
CA TRP A 99 20.27 28.69 -6.07
C TRP A 99 20.76 28.71 -4.64
N CYS A 100 20.81 27.54 -3.99
CA CYS A 100 21.36 27.42 -2.66
C CYS A 100 22.81 27.92 -2.54
N LYS A 101 23.67 27.61 -3.51
CA LYS A 101 25.05 28.10 -3.53
C LYS A 101 25.13 29.61 -3.76
N ASP A 102 24.26 30.14 -4.62
CA ASP A 102 24.20 31.57 -4.91
C ASP A 102 23.73 32.34 -3.64
N ASP A 103 22.72 31.86 -2.93
CA ASP A 103 22.23 32.44 -1.66
C ASP A 103 23.31 32.41 -0.56
N LEU A 104 24.03 31.30 -0.43
CA LEU A 104 25.12 31.18 0.54
C LEU A 104 26.31 32.09 0.19
N ALA A 105 26.57 32.32 -1.10
CA ALA A 105 27.61 33.23 -1.54
C ALA A 105 27.28 34.69 -1.17
N GLU A 106 26.00 35.07 -1.22
CA GLU A 106 25.52 36.40 -0.83
C GLU A 106 25.61 36.64 0.69
N ALA A 107 25.34 35.61 1.51
CA ALA A 107 25.35 35.72 2.97
C ALA A 107 26.75 35.95 3.59
N GLY A 108 27.83 35.65 2.86
CA GLY A 108 29.22 35.82 3.32
C GLY A 108 29.77 34.67 4.16
N VAL A 109 31.09 34.47 4.09
CA VAL A 109 31.77 33.25 4.58
C VAL A 109 31.62 33.00 6.08
N ASP A 110 31.65 34.06 6.90
CA ASP A 110 31.60 33.91 8.37
C ASP A 110 30.20 33.50 8.84
N VAL A 111 29.15 34.06 8.25
CA VAL A 111 27.75 33.67 8.51
C VAL A 111 27.53 32.21 8.11
N VAL A 112 28.00 31.82 6.93
CA VAL A 112 27.83 30.45 6.39
C VAL A 112 28.43 29.38 7.31
N LYS A 113 29.56 29.67 7.97
CA LYS A 113 30.17 28.73 8.92
C LYS A 113 29.28 28.50 10.15
N GLU A 114 28.60 29.52 10.64
CA GLU A 114 27.72 29.42 11.82
C GLU A 114 26.37 28.73 11.52
N LEU A 115 25.99 28.65 10.24
CA LEU A 115 24.74 28.03 9.81
C LEU A 115 24.77 26.49 9.84
N TYR A 116 25.96 25.87 9.88
CA TYR A 116 26.04 24.41 9.94
C TYR A 116 25.77 23.91 11.36
N THR A 117 24.78 23.03 11.51
CA THR A 117 24.35 22.50 12.82
C THR A 117 24.57 21.00 13.00
N GLY A 118 24.79 20.25 11.92
CA GLY A 118 25.05 18.82 11.95
C GLY A 118 24.10 17.98 11.09
N LEU A 119 24.37 16.68 11.08
CA LEU A 119 23.65 15.70 10.27
C LEU A 119 22.56 15.01 11.08
N LEU A 120 21.40 14.83 10.43
CA LEU A 120 20.33 14.01 10.98
C LEU A 120 20.66 12.51 10.82
N THR A 121 20.88 11.81 11.93
CA THR A 121 21.25 10.38 11.95
C THR A 121 20.32 9.52 12.80
N ASN A 122 19.71 10.10 13.84
CA ASN A 122 18.87 9.39 14.79
C ASN A 122 17.38 9.41 14.40
N ASN A 123 17.06 9.02 13.15
CA ASN A 123 15.69 9.00 12.66
C ASN A 123 15.40 7.71 11.88
N THR A 124 14.47 6.89 12.36
CA THR A 124 14.17 5.56 11.79
C THR A 124 13.53 5.64 10.41
N LYS A 125 12.67 6.64 10.16
CA LYS A 125 12.07 6.88 8.85
C LYS A 125 13.15 7.28 7.85
N LEU A 126 13.96 8.30 8.16
CA LEU A 126 15.09 8.70 7.33
C LEU A 126 16.02 7.53 7.02
N ASN A 127 16.41 6.75 8.02
CA ASN A 127 17.33 5.62 7.85
C ASN A 127 16.77 4.56 6.89
N THR A 128 15.44 4.43 6.81
CA THR A 128 14.80 3.56 5.81
C THR A 128 15.02 4.08 4.39
N TYR A 129 14.85 5.39 4.15
CA TYR A 129 15.12 6.01 2.85
C TYR A 129 16.61 5.93 2.51
N VAL A 130 17.50 6.31 3.44
CA VAL A 130 18.96 6.25 3.22
C VAL A 130 19.43 4.84 2.86
N ASN A 131 18.87 3.80 3.50
CA ASN A 131 19.18 2.40 3.22
C ASN A 131 18.59 1.87 1.91
N LEU A 132 17.52 2.48 1.39
CA LEU A 132 16.95 2.13 0.08
C LEU A 132 17.71 2.86 -1.04
N PHE A 133 17.98 4.15 -0.88
CA PHE A 133 18.68 5.01 -1.83
C PHE A 133 20.20 4.99 -1.61
N THR A 134 20.82 3.80 -1.57
CA THR A 134 22.27 3.67 -1.32
C THR A 134 23.12 4.32 -2.42
N ALA A 135 22.62 4.35 -3.66
CA ALA A 135 23.28 5.01 -4.80
C ALA A 135 23.56 6.51 -4.57
N GLU A 136 22.83 7.15 -3.66
CA GLU A 136 22.95 8.58 -3.34
C GLU A 136 24.06 8.90 -2.31
N GLU A 137 24.89 7.91 -1.92
CA GLU A 137 25.94 8.10 -0.92
C GLU A 137 26.96 9.18 -1.32
N SER A 138 27.36 9.22 -2.59
CA SER A 138 28.27 10.24 -3.12
C SER A 138 27.67 11.65 -2.98
N ASN A 139 26.39 11.81 -3.35
CA ASN A 139 25.69 13.10 -3.26
C ASN A 139 25.57 13.56 -1.80
N ARG A 140 25.31 12.63 -0.87
CA ARG A 140 25.31 12.91 0.58
C ARG A 140 26.66 13.40 1.07
N GLN A 141 27.75 12.76 0.69
CA GLN A 141 29.10 13.19 1.09
C GLN A 141 29.45 14.58 0.55
N GLN A 142 28.96 14.92 -0.65
CA GLN A 142 29.30 16.17 -1.32
C GLN A 142 28.42 17.36 -0.89
N TYR A 143 27.12 17.15 -0.69
CA TYR A 143 26.15 18.25 -0.61
C TYR A 143 25.46 18.42 0.75
N ASN A 144 25.54 17.45 1.66
CA ASN A 144 24.84 17.55 2.95
C ASN A 144 25.18 18.83 3.73
N THR A 145 26.47 19.22 3.79
CA THR A 145 26.90 20.42 4.51
C THR A 145 26.29 21.69 3.90
N ILE A 146 26.34 21.81 2.58
CA ILE A 146 25.84 22.98 1.85
C ILE A 146 24.33 23.10 2.03
N LEU A 147 23.58 22.01 1.84
CA LEU A 147 22.12 22.03 1.97
C LEU A 147 21.68 22.23 3.42
N ASN A 148 22.42 21.72 4.41
CA ASN A 148 22.17 22.04 5.82
C ASN A 148 22.32 23.54 6.10
N GLN A 149 23.40 24.16 5.62
CA GLN A 149 23.61 25.60 5.75
C GLN A 149 22.48 26.40 5.08
N CYS A 150 22.04 25.97 3.91
CA CYS A 150 20.93 26.56 3.16
C CYS A 150 19.62 26.57 3.94
N ILE A 151 19.25 25.43 4.52
CA ILE A 151 18.03 25.29 5.30
C ILE A 151 18.08 26.22 6.52
N ASN A 152 19.23 26.28 7.20
CA ASN A 152 19.41 27.17 8.33
C ASN A 152 19.47 28.65 7.93
N LEU A 153 19.95 28.98 6.72
CA LEU A 153 19.89 30.34 6.17
C LEU A 153 18.44 30.83 6.04
N LYS A 154 17.51 29.94 5.67
CA LYS A 154 16.08 30.24 5.56
C LYS A 154 15.37 30.27 6.92
N LEU A 155 15.65 29.30 7.78
CA LEU A 155 14.96 29.11 9.06
C LEU A 155 15.36 30.13 10.14
N LEU A 156 16.64 30.51 10.20
CA LEU A 156 17.15 31.33 11.29
C LEU A 156 16.60 32.76 11.25
N PRO A 157 16.59 33.50 10.12
CA PRO A 157 16.05 34.86 10.08
C PRO A 157 14.52 34.90 10.21
N SER A 158 13.83 33.90 9.65
CA SER A 158 12.37 33.90 9.55
C SER A 158 11.69 33.40 10.84
N TYR A 159 12.28 32.41 11.51
CA TYR A 159 11.65 31.72 12.64
C TYR A 159 12.53 31.66 13.90
N GLY A 160 13.80 32.08 13.82
CA GLY A 160 14.75 31.89 14.92
C GLY A 160 15.06 30.42 15.20
N LEU A 161 14.90 29.55 14.19
CA LEU A 161 15.07 28.10 14.31
C LEU A 161 16.38 27.63 13.68
N ARG A 162 16.86 26.48 14.15
CA ARG A 162 17.96 25.73 13.55
C ARG A 162 17.54 24.28 13.41
N ALA A 163 17.98 23.61 12.35
CA ALA A 163 17.63 22.22 12.08
C ALA A 163 18.86 21.42 11.66
N VAL A 164 18.94 20.17 12.09
CA VAL A 164 19.86 19.18 11.50
C VAL A 164 19.20 18.58 10.27
N SER A 165 19.97 18.23 9.24
CA SER A 165 19.38 17.72 8.00
C SER A 165 20.20 16.61 7.36
N MET A 166 19.54 15.87 6.45
CA MET A 166 20.15 14.80 5.67
C MET A 166 19.43 14.66 4.33
N ILE A 167 20.19 14.51 3.25
CA ILE A 167 19.66 14.25 1.92
C ILE A 167 19.09 12.82 1.85
N GLU A 168 17.84 12.69 1.40
CA GLU A 168 17.26 11.38 1.06
C GLU A 168 17.76 10.95 -0.33
N TYR A 169 17.58 11.80 -1.33
CA TYR A 169 18.01 11.58 -2.71
C TYR A 169 18.22 12.90 -3.46
N CYS A 170 18.98 12.87 -4.54
CA CYS A 170 19.10 13.98 -5.49
C CYS A 170 18.80 13.53 -6.92
N GLU A 171 18.26 14.43 -7.72
CA GLU A 171 17.94 14.22 -9.13
C GLU A 171 18.72 15.22 -9.99
N THR A 172 19.12 14.79 -11.17
CA THR A 172 19.91 15.61 -12.10
C THR A 172 19.24 15.64 -13.46
N ASN A 173 19.48 16.71 -14.21
CA ASN A 173 18.93 16.87 -15.57
C ASN A 173 19.46 15.87 -16.61
N HIS A 174 20.45 15.03 -16.25
CA HIS A 174 21.02 14.00 -17.11
C HIS A 174 20.94 12.62 -16.43
N THR A 175 19.73 12.10 -16.24
CA THR A 175 19.54 10.69 -15.84
C THR A 175 19.36 9.82 -17.08
N VAL A 176 20.30 8.91 -17.32
CA VAL A 176 20.11 7.85 -18.31
C VAL A 176 19.37 6.72 -17.62
N VAL A 177 18.18 6.37 -18.12
CA VAL A 177 17.48 5.17 -17.68
C VAL A 177 18.24 3.95 -18.17
N GLU A 178 19.00 3.31 -17.29
CA GLU A 178 19.66 2.04 -17.62
C GLU A 178 18.60 0.94 -17.68
N MET A 179 18.52 0.23 -18.82
CA MET A 179 17.67 -0.95 -18.95
C MET A 179 18.25 -2.10 -18.14
N ASP A 180 17.76 -2.26 -16.91
CA ASP A 180 18.17 -3.34 -16.02
C ASP A 180 17.51 -4.69 -16.34
N THR A 181 18.03 -5.75 -15.71
CA THR A 181 17.52 -7.12 -15.87
C THR A 181 16.06 -7.26 -15.45
N TRP A 182 15.61 -6.51 -14.46
CA TRP A 182 14.24 -6.58 -13.95
C TRP A 182 13.23 -6.08 -14.99
N ASN A 183 13.49 -4.91 -15.58
CA ASN A 183 12.70 -4.33 -16.65
C ASN A 183 12.68 -5.26 -17.86
N LEU A 184 13.82 -5.85 -18.21
CA LEU A 184 13.90 -6.83 -19.30
C LEU A 184 13.03 -8.07 -19.03
N ILE A 185 13.06 -8.61 -17.81
CA ILE A 185 12.19 -9.73 -17.42
C ILE A 185 10.71 -9.33 -17.55
N PHE A 186 10.33 -8.14 -17.07
CA PHE A 186 8.96 -7.65 -17.19
C PHE A 186 8.51 -7.53 -18.65
N TYR A 187 9.33 -6.92 -19.51
CA TYR A 187 9.00 -6.78 -20.93
C TYR A 187 8.93 -8.13 -21.64
N ALA A 188 9.85 -9.05 -21.34
CA ALA A 188 9.85 -10.40 -21.90
C ALA A 188 8.59 -11.19 -21.48
N VAL A 189 8.23 -11.18 -20.19
CA VAL A 189 7.03 -11.85 -19.68
C VAL A 189 5.77 -11.25 -20.30
N THR A 190 5.67 -9.93 -20.35
CA THR A 190 4.53 -9.22 -20.95
C THR A 190 4.40 -9.54 -22.44
N PHE A 191 5.52 -9.53 -23.17
CA PHE A 191 5.54 -9.89 -24.58
C PHE A 191 5.09 -11.33 -24.82
N VAL A 192 5.58 -12.30 -24.03
CA VAL A 192 5.14 -13.71 -24.10
C VAL A 192 3.64 -13.83 -23.81
N LEU A 193 3.12 -13.12 -22.81
CA LEU A 193 1.68 -13.13 -22.52
C LEU A 193 0.85 -12.57 -23.67
N ILE A 194 1.28 -11.45 -24.27
CA ILE A 194 0.63 -10.87 -25.45
C ILE A 194 0.64 -11.87 -26.62
N LEU A 195 1.77 -12.52 -26.89
CA LEU A 195 1.86 -13.55 -27.93
C LEU A 195 0.95 -14.74 -27.65
N LEU A 196 0.90 -15.22 -26.41
CA LEU A 196 0.01 -16.33 -26.01
C LEU A 196 -1.45 -15.96 -26.21
N VAL A 197 -1.84 -14.75 -25.82
CA VAL A 197 -3.21 -14.25 -26.00
C VAL A 197 -3.56 -14.10 -27.47
N ALA A 198 -2.65 -13.54 -28.29
CA ALA A 198 -2.85 -13.39 -29.73
C ALA A 198 -2.96 -14.75 -30.43
N ALA A 199 -2.00 -15.66 -30.19
CA ALA A 199 -1.99 -17.00 -30.78
C ALA A 199 -3.20 -17.82 -30.36
N SER A 200 -3.58 -17.75 -29.07
CA SER A 200 -4.77 -18.46 -28.54
C SER A 200 -6.06 -17.92 -29.14
N SER A 201 -6.20 -16.60 -29.28
CA SER A 201 -7.39 -15.98 -29.88
C SER A 201 -7.48 -16.26 -31.39
N LEU A 202 -6.35 -16.27 -32.11
CA LEU A 202 -6.31 -16.66 -33.52
C LEU A 202 -6.66 -18.14 -33.72
N PHE A 203 -6.17 -19.02 -32.85
CA PHE A 203 -6.49 -20.45 -32.88
C PHE A 203 -7.98 -20.71 -32.61
N ASP A 204 -8.57 -20.03 -31.62
CA ASP A 204 -10.01 -20.12 -31.31
C ASP A 204 -10.87 -19.61 -32.49
N PHE A 205 -10.43 -18.52 -33.15
CA PHE A 205 -11.07 -18.04 -34.36
C PHE A 205 -10.97 -19.03 -35.54
N TYR A 206 -9.83 -19.69 -35.71
CA TYR A 206 -9.66 -20.74 -36.71
C TYR A 206 -10.58 -21.93 -36.44
N LEU A 207 -10.69 -22.39 -35.20
CA LEU A 207 -11.61 -23.45 -34.81
C LEU A 207 -13.06 -23.08 -35.15
N LYS A 208 -13.48 -21.84 -34.89
CA LYS A 208 -14.80 -21.32 -35.27
C LYS A 208 -15.07 -21.38 -36.78
N GLN A 209 -14.05 -21.23 -37.61
CA GLN A 209 -14.18 -21.29 -39.07
C GLN A 209 -14.12 -22.72 -39.63
N THR A 210 -13.65 -23.69 -38.85
CA THR A 210 -13.39 -25.05 -39.33
C THR A 210 -14.69 -25.87 -39.43
N PRO A 211 -14.93 -26.64 -40.52
CA PRO A 211 -16.21 -27.31 -40.78
C PRO A 211 -16.66 -28.37 -39.76
N ASN A 212 -15.78 -28.85 -38.89
CA ASN A 212 -16.09 -29.90 -37.91
C ASN A 212 -17.02 -29.44 -36.77
N ASP A 213 -17.22 -28.13 -36.60
CA ASP A 213 -18.04 -27.54 -35.53
C ASP A 213 -19.36 -26.96 -36.05
N LYS A 214 -19.84 -27.43 -37.21
CA LYS A 214 -21.07 -26.95 -37.88
C LYS A 214 -22.36 -27.23 -37.11
N ASP A 215 -22.32 -28.09 -36.09
CA ASP A 215 -23.49 -28.42 -35.24
C ASP A 215 -23.70 -27.39 -34.12
N ILE A 216 -22.70 -26.54 -33.82
CA ILE A 216 -22.79 -25.49 -32.81
C ILE A 216 -23.04 -24.15 -33.51
N SER A 217 -24.03 -23.39 -33.06
CA SER A 217 -24.25 -22.02 -33.54
C SER A 217 -22.95 -21.22 -33.42
N LYS A 218 -22.62 -20.40 -34.44
CA LYS A 218 -21.42 -19.54 -34.45
C LYS A 218 -21.32 -18.61 -33.24
N GLU A 219 -22.44 -18.33 -32.57
CA GLU A 219 -22.50 -17.55 -31.32
C GLU A 219 -22.24 -18.40 -30.06
N ASP A 220 -22.58 -19.69 -30.09
CA ASP A 220 -22.41 -20.60 -28.97
C ASP A 220 -21.03 -21.25 -28.92
N HIS A 221 -20.26 -21.22 -30.01
CA HIS A 221 -18.89 -21.75 -30.08
C HIS A 221 -18.02 -21.27 -28.91
N TYR A 222 -17.96 -19.97 -28.66
CA TYR A 222 -17.14 -19.40 -27.57
C TYR A 222 -17.66 -19.74 -26.17
N LYS A 223 -18.93 -20.13 -26.04
CA LYS A 223 -19.52 -20.58 -24.77
C LYS A 223 -19.30 -22.08 -24.55
N SER A 224 -19.30 -22.88 -25.63
CA SER A 224 -19.22 -24.34 -25.62
C SER A 224 -17.81 -24.87 -25.35
N ALA A 225 -17.68 -25.91 -24.51
CA ALA A 225 -16.40 -26.55 -24.18
C ALA A 225 -15.78 -27.23 -25.40
N VAL A 226 -14.51 -26.94 -25.68
CA VAL A 226 -13.78 -27.56 -26.80
C VAL A 226 -13.35 -28.98 -26.42
N ALA A 227 -13.49 -29.92 -27.37
CA ALA A 227 -13.05 -31.30 -27.20
C ALA A 227 -11.52 -31.44 -27.32
N GLY A 228 -10.93 -32.31 -26.49
CA GLY A 228 -9.49 -32.59 -26.47
C GLY A 228 -8.69 -31.70 -25.52
N ILE A 229 -7.71 -32.29 -24.83
CA ILE A 229 -6.86 -31.59 -23.84
C ILE A 229 -5.97 -30.54 -24.53
N GLY A 230 -5.38 -30.88 -25.67
CA GLY A 230 -4.54 -29.96 -26.46
C GLY A 230 -5.31 -28.71 -26.88
N ASN A 231 -6.50 -28.89 -27.46
CA ASN A 231 -7.34 -27.77 -27.87
C ASN A 231 -7.76 -26.90 -26.67
N LYS A 232 -8.10 -27.51 -25.52
CA LYS A 232 -8.42 -26.77 -24.29
C LYS A 232 -7.26 -25.88 -23.83
N LEU A 233 -6.02 -26.38 -23.90
CA LEU A 233 -4.83 -25.58 -23.58
C LEU A 233 -4.64 -24.45 -24.59
N CYS A 234 -4.75 -24.73 -25.88
CA CYS A 234 -4.58 -23.74 -26.94
C CYS A 234 -5.62 -22.62 -26.90
N VAL A 235 -6.85 -22.85 -26.39
CA VAL A 235 -7.89 -21.79 -26.23
C VAL A 235 -7.91 -21.16 -24.83
N SER A 236 -6.98 -21.53 -23.94
CA SER A 236 -7.01 -21.07 -22.54
C SER A 236 -6.77 -19.56 -22.40
N PHE A 237 -6.04 -18.94 -23.33
CA PHE A 237 -5.74 -17.50 -23.34
C PHE A 237 -6.62 -16.70 -24.33
N SER A 238 -7.62 -17.33 -24.96
CA SER A 238 -8.52 -16.67 -25.91
C SER A 238 -9.32 -15.55 -25.23
N ILE A 239 -9.23 -14.33 -25.77
CA ILE A 239 -9.91 -13.14 -25.19
C ILE A 239 -11.42 -13.32 -25.25
N THR A 240 -11.97 -13.70 -26.40
CA THR A 240 -13.41 -13.82 -26.61
C THR A 240 -14.01 -14.86 -25.67
N ARG A 241 -13.36 -16.02 -25.54
CA ARG A 241 -13.81 -17.10 -24.67
C ARG A 241 -13.72 -16.71 -23.19
N ASN A 242 -12.63 -16.07 -22.78
CA ASN A 242 -12.46 -15.62 -21.41
C ASN A 242 -13.40 -14.46 -21.06
N TRP A 243 -13.77 -13.61 -22.01
CA TRP A 243 -14.80 -12.57 -21.84
C TRP A 243 -16.18 -13.18 -21.54
N TYR A 244 -16.59 -14.21 -22.30
CA TYR A 244 -17.85 -14.92 -22.00
C TYR A 244 -17.82 -15.65 -20.66
N ARG A 245 -16.67 -16.21 -20.26
CA ARG A 245 -16.49 -16.82 -18.94
C ARG A 245 -16.55 -15.79 -17.81
N LEU A 246 -15.96 -14.61 -18.01
CA LEU A 246 -15.95 -13.53 -17.01
C LEU A 246 -17.36 -13.00 -16.75
N ASN A 247 -18.17 -12.88 -17.80
CA ASN A 247 -19.56 -12.41 -17.73
C ASN A 247 -20.57 -13.55 -17.55
N GLN A 248 -20.11 -14.76 -17.21
CA GLN A 248 -20.99 -15.90 -17.03
C GLN A 248 -21.81 -15.75 -15.75
N GLU A 249 -23.12 -16.00 -15.85
CA GLU A 249 -23.97 -16.02 -14.66
C GLU A 249 -23.59 -17.16 -13.70
N PRO A 250 -23.78 -16.98 -12.37
CA PRO A 250 -23.52 -18.01 -11.38
C PRO A 250 -24.27 -19.31 -11.71
N VAL A 251 -23.52 -20.39 -11.90
CA VAL A 251 -24.07 -21.70 -12.30
C VAL A 251 -24.55 -22.46 -11.05
N GLY A 252 -25.74 -23.06 -11.15
CA GLY A 252 -26.31 -23.90 -10.10
C GLY A 252 -27.02 -23.12 -8.99
N LYS A 253 -27.72 -23.86 -8.12
CA LYS A 253 -28.52 -23.26 -7.02
C LYS A 253 -27.64 -22.47 -6.04
N LEU A 254 -26.52 -23.06 -5.61
CA LEU A 254 -25.60 -22.44 -4.67
C LEU A 254 -25.02 -21.12 -5.18
N GLY A 255 -24.63 -21.07 -6.46
CA GLY A 255 -24.11 -19.82 -7.07
C GLY A 255 -25.15 -18.71 -7.11
N ARG A 256 -26.42 -19.06 -7.38
CA ARG A 256 -27.53 -18.09 -7.35
C ARG A 256 -27.81 -17.59 -5.93
N ASP A 257 -27.81 -18.48 -4.95
CA ASP A 257 -28.07 -18.14 -3.55
C ASP A 257 -26.97 -17.22 -2.96
N LEU A 258 -25.74 -17.30 -3.47
CA LEU A 258 -24.59 -16.50 -3.00
C LEU A 258 -24.36 -15.19 -3.78
N ARG A 259 -25.19 -14.87 -4.79
CA ARG A 259 -24.99 -13.71 -5.67
C ARG A 259 -24.96 -12.36 -4.93
N PHE A 260 -25.66 -12.25 -3.80
CA PHE A 260 -25.64 -11.03 -2.99
C PHE A 260 -24.23 -10.67 -2.50
N LEU A 261 -23.36 -11.67 -2.29
CA LEU A 261 -21.98 -11.45 -1.88
C LEU A 261 -21.19 -10.64 -2.92
N ASP A 262 -21.52 -10.79 -4.20
CA ASP A 262 -20.81 -10.07 -5.27
C ASP A 262 -21.14 -8.58 -5.25
N CYS A 263 -22.37 -8.20 -4.87
CA CYS A 263 -22.75 -6.81 -4.62
C CYS A 263 -21.95 -6.21 -3.46
N PHE A 264 -21.84 -6.92 -2.34
CA PHE A 264 -21.02 -6.45 -1.21
C PHE A 264 -19.54 -6.32 -1.58
N LYS A 265 -18.97 -7.29 -2.30
CA LYS A 265 -17.58 -7.22 -2.77
C LYS A 265 -17.34 -5.99 -3.65
N PHE A 266 -18.29 -5.64 -4.53
CA PHE A 266 -18.19 -4.46 -5.37
C PHE A 266 -18.06 -3.18 -4.54
N PHE A 267 -18.99 -2.95 -3.60
CA PHE A 267 -18.94 -1.77 -2.75
C PHE A 267 -17.71 -1.74 -1.84
N CYS A 268 -17.32 -2.89 -1.27
CA CYS A 268 -16.12 -2.98 -0.44
C CYS A 268 -14.86 -2.67 -1.26
N MET A 269 -14.76 -3.18 -2.49
CA MET A 269 -13.62 -2.91 -3.37
C MET A 269 -13.54 -1.44 -3.76
N PHE A 270 -14.68 -0.81 -4.08
CA PHE A 270 -14.73 0.62 -4.36
C PHE A 270 -14.21 1.45 -3.17
N LEU A 271 -14.66 1.14 -1.95
CA LEU A 271 -14.20 1.85 -0.76
C LEU A 271 -12.72 1.63 -0.47
N VAL A 272 -12.19 0.42 -0.72
CA VAL A 272 -10.76 0.12 -0.59
C VAL A 272 -9.94 0.94 -1.59
N VAL A 273 -10.35 0.98 -2.86
CA VAL A 273 -9.68 1.78 -3.89
C VAL A 273 -9.72 3.26 -3.50
N PHE A 274 -10.89 3.78 -3.11
CA PHE A 274 -11.05 5.15 -2.65
C PHE A 274 -10.13 5.48 -1.47
N ALA A 275 -10.07 4.61 -0.46
CA ALA A 275 -9.22 4.81 0.72
C ALA A 275 -7.73 4.83 0.34
N HIS A 276 -7.26 3.89 -0.48
CA HIS A 276 -5.86 3.85 -0.90
C HIS A 276 -5.46 5.03 -1.81
N THR A 277 -6.36 5.49 -2.70
CA THR A 277 -6.10 6.69 -3.50
C THR A 277 -5.94 7.93 -2.62
N ASN A 278 -6.82 8.12 -1.62
CA ASN A 278 -6.69 9.23 -0.68
C ASN A 278 -5.43 9.09 0.19
N TRP A 279 -5.10 7.87 0.63
CA TRP A 279 -3.88 7.62 1.40
C TRP A 279 -2.62 8.09 0.66
N ILE A 280 -2.46 7.73 -0.62
CA ILE A 280 -1.30 8.15 -1.41
C ILE A 280 -1.24 9.67 -1.56
N LEU A 281 -2.40 10.32 -1.71
CA LEU A 281 -2.46 11.80 -1.74
C LEU A 281 -2.02 12.43 -0.42
N TYR A 282 -2.34 11.78 0.71
CA TYR A 282 -1.92 12.25 2.04
C TYR A 282 -0.46 11.94 2.37
N GLU A 283 0.14 10.92 1.76
CA GLU A 283 1.58 10.64 1.86
C GLU A 283 2.43 11.63 1.02
N GLY A 284 1.80 12.32 0.06
CA GLY A 284 2.44 13.38 -0.72
C GLY A 284 2.64 14.69 0.04
N ALA A 285 3.36 15.63 -0.59
CA ALA A 285 3.49 16.98 -0.03
C ALA A 285 2.16 17.74 -0.16
N ILE A 286 1.66 18.20 0.98
CA ILE A 286 0.40 18.94 1.07
C ILE A 286 0.72 20.41 1.35
N SER A 287 0.19 21.32 0.55
CA SER A 287 0.35 22.76 0.76
C SER A 287 -0.42 23.29 1.98
N ASN A 288 -1.56 22.67 2.29
CA ASN A 288 -2.44 23.01 3.42
C ASN A 288 -2.56 21.86 4.43
N PRO A 289 -1.48 21.50 5.16
CA PRO A 289 -1.52 20.36 6.08
C PRO A 289 -2.57 20.51 7.20
N GLN A 290 -2.89 21.74 7.59
CA GLN A 290 -3.92 22.05 8.58
C GLN A 290 -5.31 21.50 8.23
N ASP A 291 -5.66 21.41 6.94
CA ASP A 291 -6.98 20.95 6.51
C ASP A 291 -7.11 19.44 6.71
N ASN A 292 -6.02 18.71 6.48
CA ASN A 292 -5.98 17.27 6.74
C ASN A 292 -6.00 17.00 8.24
N GLU A 293 -5.20 17.71 9.03
CA GLU A 293 -5.22 17.58 10.50
C GLU A 293 -6.62 17.86 11.06
N ARG A 294 -7.30 18.92 10.60
CA ARG A 294 -8.70 19.22 10.95
C ARG A 294 -9.65 18.12 10.53
N LEU A 295 -9.49 17.56 9.32
CA LEU A 295 -10.32 16.46 8.85
C LEU A 295 -10.21 15.26 9.79
N LEU A 296 -9.03 14.94 10.32
CA LEU A 296 -8.84 13.82 11.24
C LEU A 296 -9.66 13.97 12.52
N HIS A 297 -9.88 15.21 12.98
CA HIS A 297 -10.73 15.52 14.14
C HIS A 297 -12.23 15.40 13.85
N THR A 298 -12.62 15.17 12.60
CA THR A 298 -14.03 14.93 12.23
C THR A 298 -14.35 13.44 12.21
N VAL A 299 -15.63 13.12 12.37
CA VAL A 299 -16.14 11.74 12.25
C VAL A 299 -15.84 11.14 10.87
N ALA A 300 -15.90 11.97 9.81
CA ALA A 300 -15.56 11.53 8.47
C ALA A 300 -14.07 11.12 8.37
N GLY A 301 -13.15 11.92 8.92
CA GLY A 301 -11.72 11.58 8.97
C GLY A 301 -11.44 10.35 9.81
N THR A 302 -12.09 10.20 10.97
CA THR A 302 -11.96 8.99 11.80
C THR A 302 -12.43 7.73 11.06
N LEU A 303 -13.52 7.81 10.30
CA LEU A 303 -14.01 6.71 9.47
C LEU A 303 -13.04 6.37 8.33
N LEU A 304 -12.44 7.38 7.68
CA LEU A 304 -11.45 7.19 6.62
C LEU A 304 -10.18 6.49 7.16
N ILE A 305 -9.66 6.95 8.30
CA ILE A 305 -8.53 6.33 8.97
C ILE A 305 -8.85 4.88 9.37
N SER A 306 -10.08 4.63 9.83
CA SER A 306 -10.56 3.29 10.19
C SER A 306 -10.83 2.39 8.98
N GLY A 307 -10.46 2.80 7.76
CA GLY A 307 -10.71 2.09 6.51
C GLY A 307 -10.20 0.64 6.49
N GLY A 308 -9.20 0.31 7.32
CA GLY A 308 -8.76 -1.08 7.53
C GLY A 308 -9.88 -2.04 7.94
N LEU A 309 -10.92 -1.56 8.63
CA LEU A 309 -12.08 -2.37 9.03
C LEU A 309 -12.84 -2.96 7.82
N ILE A 310 -12.79 -2.30 6.66
CA ILE A 310 -13.44 -2.80 5.44
C ILE A 310 -12.81 -4.15 5.03
N THR A 311 -11.51 -4.35 5.26
CA THR A 311 -10.83 -5.61 4.91
C THR A 311 -11.34 -6.82 5.69
N ILE A 312 -11.93 -6.61 6.88
CA ILE A 312 -12.54 -7.68 7.68
C ILE A 312 -13.66 -8.38 6.91
N THR A 313 -14.42 -7.63 6.08
CA THR A 313 -15.48 -8.21 5.25
C THR A 313 -14.95 -9.28 4.30
N PHE A 314 -13.77 -9.07 3.71
CA PHE A 314 -13.13 -10.04 2.82
C PHE A 314 -12.66 -11.29 3.57
N PHE A 315 -12.13 -11.16 4.79
CA PHE A 315 -11.79 -12.33 5.62
C PHE A 315 -13.04 -13.16 5.97
N VAL A 316 -14.15 -12.50 6.30
CA VAL A 316 -15.44 -13.17 6.55
C VAL A 316 -15.93 -13.91 5.30
N PHE A 317 -15.86 -13.28 4.12
CA PHE A 317 -16.23 -13.95 2.87
C PHE A 317 -15.33 -15.15 2.55
N SER A 318 -14.02 -15.03 2.78
CA SER A 318 -13.05 -16.12 2.61
C SER A 318 -13.40 -17.31 3.50
N GLY A 319 -13.65 -17.09 4.78
CA GLY A 319 -14.05 -18.14 5.74
C GLY A 319 -15.41 -18.77 5.44
N LEU A 320 -16.40 -17.96 5.05
CA LEU A 320 -17.73 -18.42 4.66
C LEU A 320 -17.67 -19.34 3.44
N LEU A 321 -17.00 -18.89 2.36
CA LEU A 321 -16.88 -19.66 1.12
C LEU A 321 -16.07 -20.95 1.33
N LEU A 322 -15.02 -20.91 2.15
CA LEU A 322 -14.27 -22.10 2.54
C LEU A 322 -15.18 -23.12 3.24
N THR A 323 -15.97 -22.67 4.22
CA THR A 323 -16.88 -23.53 4.99
C THR A 323 -17.97 -24.15 4.11
N ILE A 324 -18.57 -23.36 3.22
CA ILE A 324 -19.58 -23.83 2.27
C ILE A 324 -18.99 -24.91 1.34
N ASN A 325 -17.82 -24.65 0.77
CA ASN A 325 -17.15 -25.60 -0.12
C ASN A 325 -16.75 -26.88 0.61
N TRP A 326 -16.28 -26.77 1.86
CA TRP A 326 -15.96 -27.91 2.70
C TRP A 326 -17.19 -28.78 2.97
N ILE A 327 -18.30 -28.18 3.42
CA ILE A 327 -19.55 -28.90 3.70
C ILE A 327 -20.12 -29.55 2.43
N ALA A 328 -20.04 -28.86 1.28
CA ALA A 328 -20.49 -29.42 0.01
C ALA A 328 -19.70 -30.68 -0.37
N LEU A 329 -18.39 -30.70 -0.11
CA LEU A 329 -17.52 -31.83 -0.36
C LEU A 329 -17.79 -33.00 0.61
N THR A 330 -17.89 -32.73 1.92
CA THR A 330 -18.11 -33.77 2.92
C THR A 330 -19.51 -34.36 2.87
N LYS A 331 -20.53 -33.61 2.42
CA LYS A 331 -21.86 -34.16 2.15
C LYS A 331 -21.86 -35.24 1.07
N GLN A 332 -20.94 -35.19 0.11
CA GLN A 332 -20.81 -36.22 -0.93
C GLN A 332 -19.97 -37.41 -0.47
N LYS A 333 -19.06 -37.22 0.49
CA LYS A 333 -18.17 -38.24 1.05
C LYS A 333 -18.22 -38.20 2.58
N ASN A 334 -19.11 -39.00 3.16
CA ASN A 334 -19.34 -39.04 4.61
C ASN A 334 -18.11 -39.53 5.41
N GLU A 335 -17.32 -40.44 4.86
CA GLU A 335 -16.10 -40.94 5.50
C GLU A 335 -14.89 -40.64 4.62
N LEU A 336 -13.86 -40.07 5.23
CA LEU A 336 -12.60 -39.71 4.59
C LEU A 336 -11.46 -40.42 5.31
N SER A 337 -10.58 -41.08 4.55
CA SER A 337 -9.34 -41.65 5.08
C SER A 337 -8.34 -40.56 5.48
N ASN A 338 -7.40 -40.85 6.39
CA ASN A 338 -6.32 -39.94 6.77
C ASN A 338 -5.52 -39.43 5.55
N MET A 339 -5.25 -40.31 4.58
CA MET A 339 -4.55 -39.93 3.35
C MET A 339 -5.39 -39.01 2.45
N GLU A 340 -6.71 -39.17 2.46
CA GLU A 340 -7.60 -38.27 1.72
C GLU A 340 -7.64 -36.88 2.36
N TYR A 341 -7.60 -36.77 3.70
CA TYR A 341 -7.47 -35.46 4.37
C TYR A 341 -6.17 -34.74 3.97
N VAL A 342 -5.04 -35.45 4.00
CA VAL A 342 -3.75 -34.87 3.57
C VAL A 342 -3.80 -34.46 2.10
N GLY A 343 -4.34 -35.33 1.23
CA GLY A 343 -4.52 -35.03 -0.18
C GLY A 343 -5.41 -33.81 -0.43
N LEU A 344 -6.53 -33.68 0.30
CA LEU A 344 -7.43 -32.52 0.22
C LEU A 344 -6.76 -31.25 0.74
N PHE A 345 -6.01 -31.33 1.85
CA PHE A 345 -5.27 -30.21 2.40
C PHE A 345 -4.25 -29.66 1.40
N ILE A 346 -3.41 -30.55 0.84
CA ILE A 346 -2.43 -30.16 -0.18
C ILE A 346 -3.15 -29.61 -1.41
N LYS A 347 -4.21 -30.29 -1.88
CA LYS A 347 -4.97 -29.87 -3.06
C LYS A 347 -5.55 -28.46 -2.90
N PHE A 348 -6.27 -28.19 -1.82
CA PHE A 348 -6.92 -26.89 -1.59
C PHE A 348 -5.89 -25.76 -1.49
N ASN A 349 -4.81 -25.97 -0.73
CA ASN A 349 -3.76 -24.96 -0.58
C ASN A 349 -2.97 -24.75 -1.86
N LEU A 350 -2.63 -25.81 -2.60
CA LEU A 350 -1.90 -25.69 -3.87
C LEU A 350 -2.72 -24.97 -4.93
N PHE A 351 -3.99 -25.33 -5.14
CA PHE A 351 -4.85 -24.66 -6.12
C PHE A 351 -5.04 -23.19 -5.77
N ARG A 352 -5.24 -22.87 -4.49
CA ARG A 352 -5.37 -21.50 -4.03
C ARG A 352 -4.07 -20.72 -4.21
N TYR A 353 -2.94 -21.30 -3.82
CA TYR A 353 -1.61 -20.70 -3.95
C TYR A 353 -1.33 -20.37 -5.42
N LEU A 354 -1.50 -21.33 -6.34
CA LEU A 354 -1.29 -21.08 -7.78
C LEU A 354 -2.24 -20.00 -8.31
N ARG A 355 -3.54 -20.07 -7.95
CA ARG A 355 -4.54 -19.10 -8.40
C ARG A 355 -4.22 -17.66 -7.99
N LEU A 356 -3.74 -17.45 -6.76
CA LEU A 356 -3.45 -16.11 -6.23
C LEU A 356 -2.03 -15.65 -6.58
N THR A 357 -1.05 -16.54 -6.47
CA THR A 357 0.37 -16.18 -6.60
C THR A 357 0.74 -15.84 -8.03
N ILE A 358 0.14 -16.48 -9.05
CA ILE A 358 0.46 -16.18 -10.46
C ILE A 358 0.16 -14.71 -10.81
N PRO A 359 -1.07 -14.20 -10.64
CA PRO A 359 -1.35 -12.79 -10.92
C PRO A 359 -0.61 -11.87 -9.94
N TYR A 360 -0.45 -12.28 -8.67
CA TYR A 360 0.26 -11.48 -7.68
C TYR A 360 1.76 -11.30 -8.02
N ALA A 361 2.43 -12.35 -8.50
CA ALA A 361 3.81 -12.30 -8.96
C ALA A 361 3.98 -11.35 -10.15
N PHE A 362 3.01 -11.31 -11.07
CA PHE A 362 3.02 -10.35 -12.17
C PHE A 362 2.90 -8.90 -11.66
N VAL A 363 2.03 -8.65 -10.68
CA VAL A 363 1.90 -7.32 -10.07
C VAL A 363 3.14 -6.93 -9.26
N ILE A 364 3.80 -7.86 -8.57
CA ILE A 364 5.10 -7.61 -7.92
C ILE A 364 6.15 -7.22 -8.96
N LEU A 365 6.20 -7.97 -10.07
CA LEU A 365 7.13 -7.70 -11.16
C LEU A 365 6.91 -6.29 -11.73
N LEU A 366 5.64 -5.93 -11.99
CA LEU A 366 5.24 -4.58 -12.41
C LEU A 366 5.62 -3.51 -11.38
N SER A 367 5.39 -3.75 -10.09
CA SER A 367 5.68 -2.78 -9.02
C SER A 367 7.17 -2.51 -8.88
N GLY A 368 8.02 -3.45 -9.31
CA GLY A 368 9.47 -3.24 -9.40
C GLY A 368 9.93 -2.59 -10.71
N VAL A 369 9.09 -2.41 -11.74
CA VAL A 369 9.52 -1.81 -13.00
C VAL A 369 9.94 -0.36 -12.77
N TYR A 370 11.10 0.02 -13.30
CA TYR A 370 11.53 1.41 -13.26
C TYR A 370 10.81 2.18 -14.37
N PHE A 371 10.14 3.26 -13.95
CA PHE A 371 9.48 4.20 -14.84
C PHE A 371 10.24 5.52 -14.76
N GLU A 372 10.52 6.12 -15.91
CA GLU A 372 11.08 7.46 -15.98
C GLU A 372 10.18 8.43 -15.21
N ASN A 373 10.79 9.33 -14.45
CA ASN A 373 10.06 10.33 -13.67
C ASN A 373 9.25 11.20 -14.65
N PRO A 374 7.90 11.12 -14.64
CA PRO A 374 7.07 11.89 -15.55
C PRO A 374 7.03 13.38 -15.18
N GLY A 375 7.59 13.76 -14.02
CA GLY A 375 7.71 15.13 -13.53
C GLY A 375 7.54 15.22 -12.01
N GLY A 376 8.25 16.18 -11.41
CA GLY A 376 8.11 16.56 -10.00
C GLY A 376 9.05 15.85 -9.03
N PRO A 377 9.32 16.48 -7.86
CA PRO A 377 10.34 16.03 -6.92
C PRO A 377 9.93 14.81 -6.09
N LEU A 378 8.63 14.49 -5.99
CA LEU A 378 8.11 13.43 -5.12
C LEU A 378 8.07 12.04 -5.77
N TRP A 379 8.35 11.93 -7.07
CA TRP A 379 8.32 10.65 -7.78
C TRP A 379 9.24 9.62 -7.12
N ARG A 380 10.49 10.02 -6.83
CA ARG A 380 11.45 9.15 -6.15
C ARG A 380 10.99 8.81 -4.72
N HIS A 381 10.40 9.78 -4.00
CA HIS A 381 9.93 9.58 -2.63
C HIS A 381 8.83 8.50 -2.51
N ILE A 382 7.90 8.45 -3.47
CA ILE A 382 6.73 7.58 -3.42
C ILE A 382 6.96 6.33 -4.28
N VAL A 383 7.17 6.51 -5.59
CA VAL A 383 7.16 5.43 -6.58
C VAL A 383 8.48 4.67 -6.57
N GLU A 384 9.62 5.35 -6.61
CA GLU A 384 10.92 4.67 -6.60
C GLU A 384 11.20 3.96 -5.28
N ARG A 385 10.73 4.53 -4.15
CA ARG A 385 10.76 3.84 -2.87
C ARG A 385 10.06 2.48 -2.93
N GLU A 386 8.84 2.42 -3.49
CA GLU A 386 8.11 1.15 -3.66
C GLU A 386 8.85 0.20 -4.62
N GLN A 387 9.37 0.72 -5.74
CA GLN A 387 10.14 -0.05 -6.71
C GLN A 387 11.37 -0.72 -6.08
N LEU A 388 12.18 0.06 -5.35
CA LEU A 388 13.38 -0.42 -4.66
C LEU A 388 13.03 -1.45 -3.57
N ALA A 389 11.99 -1.17 -2.77
CA ALA A 389 11.50 -2.11 -1.77
C ALA A 389 11.04 -3.43 -2.40
N CYS A 390 10.33 -3.39 -3.52
CA CYS A 390 9.90 -4.57 -4.25
C CYS A 390 11.05 -5.36 -4.88
N ARG A 391 12.03 -4.70 -5.48
CA ARG A 391 13.23 -5.37 -6.02
C ARG A 391 14.04 -6.06 -4.93
N LYS A 392 14.10 -5.48 -3.73
CA LYS A 392 14.83 -6.05 -2.58
C LYS A 392 14.06 -7.20 -1.92
N ASN A 393 12.74 -7.06 -1.76
CA ASN A 393 11.94 -7.91 -0.88
C ASN A 393 10.81 -8.70 -1.60
N TRP A 394 10.81 -8.82 -2.93
CA TRP A 394 9.77 -9.54 -3.70
C TRP A 394 9.50 -10.98 -3.22
N TRP A 395 10.54 -11.71 -2.81
CA TRP A 395 10.44 -13.11 -2.39
C TRP A 395 9.61 -13.26 -1.12
N VAL A 396 9.64 -12.25 -0.24
CA VAL A 396 8.88 -12.20 1.02
C VAL A 396 7.38 -12.19 0.74
N ASN A 397 6.99 -11.43 -0.29
CA ASN A 397 5.60 -11.32 -0.73
C ASN A 397 5.12 -12.65 -1.33
N LEU A 398 5.93 -13.33 -2.15
CA LEU A 398 5.56 -14.64 -2.72
C LEU A 398 5.40 -15.74 -1.67
N LEU A 399 6.16 -15.66 -0.57
CA LEU A 399 6.01 -16.56 0.58
C LEU A 399 4.88 -16.14 1.54
N TYR A 400 4.19 -15.02 1.27
CA TYR A 400 3.13 -14.47 2.11
C TYR A 400 3.57 -14.14 3.55
N ILE A 401 4.85 -13.85 3.79
CA ILE A 401 5.41 -13.52 5.12
C ILE A 401 5.74 -12.02 5.28
N ASN A 402 5.26 -11.19 4.35
CA ASN A 402 5.53 -9.75 4.29
C ASN A 402 4.93 -8.94 5.46
N ASN A 403 4.08 -9.56 6.29
CA ASN A 403 3.58 -8.95 7.52
C ASN A 403 4.59 -9.01 8.67
N TYR A 404 5.58 -9.91 8.62
CA TYR A 404 6.51 -10.17 9.72
C TYR A 404 7.96 -9.82 9.39
N TYR A 405 8.31 -9.74 8.10
CA TYR A 405 9.67 -9.44 7.66
C TYR A 405 9.84 -7.94 7.40
N ARG A 406 10.83 -7.31 8.07
CA ARG A 406 11.28 -5.91 7.87
C ARG A 406 10.15 -4.91 7.60
N ASN A 407 9.43 -4.54 8.66
CA ASN A 407 8.21 -3.73 8.55
C ASN A 407 8.36 -2.36 7.87
N ASN A 408 9.56 -1.78 7.81
CA ASN A 408 9.79 -0.46 7.22
C ASN A 408 10.10 -0.51 5.70
N GLU A 409 10.44 -1.68 5.16
CA GLU A 409 10.84 -1.87 3.75
C GLU A 409 9.84 -2.78 3.01
N LYS A 410 8.54 -2.60 3.24
CA LYS A 410 7.50 -3.48 2.65
C LYS A 410 7.35 -3.22 1.14
N CYS A 411 7.40 -4.29 0.36
CA CYS A 411 6.94 -4.26 -1.03
C CYS A 411 5.41 -4.32 -1.06
N MET A 412 4.76 -3.38 -1.76
CA MET A 412 3.30 -3.28 -1.87
C MET A 412 2.59 -3.36 -0.51
N LEU A 413 2.55 -2.23 0.21
CA LEU A 413 1.97 -2.13 1.54
C LEU A 413 0.56 -2.75 1.58
N GLN A 414 -0.26 -2.49 0.58
CA GLN A 414 -1.62 -2.99 0.38
C GLN A 414 -1.75 -4.52 0.37
N SER A 415 -0.67 -5.28 0.09
CA SER A 415 -0.73 -6.74 0.05
C SER A 415 -0.68 -7.43 1.43
N TRP A 416 -0.65 -6.66 2.52
CA TRP A 416 -0.69 -7.18 3.88
C TRP A 416 -1.88 -8.11 4.13
N TYR A 417 -3.05 -7.80 3.57
CA TYR A 417 -4.27 -8.59 3.78
C TYR A 417 -4.17 -9.95 3.10
N LEU A 418 -3.45 -10.04 1.97
CA LEU A 418 -3.33 -11.28 1.19
C LEU A 418 -2.49 -12.31 1.94
N ALA A 419 -1.45 -11.86 2.64
CA ALA A 419 -0.69 -12.68 3.57
C ALA A 419 -1.55 -13.17 4.74
N SER A 420 -2.28 -12.26 5.39
CA SER A 420 -3.18 -12.60 6.50
C SER A 420 -4.28 -13.58 6.07
N ASP A 421 -4.87 -13.41 4.88
CA ASP A 421 -5.90 -14.30 4.35
C ASP A 421 -5.34 -15.70 4.06
N THR A 422 -4.11 -15.79 3.57
CA THR A 422 -3.46 -17.09 3.28
C THR A 422 -3.23 -17.90 4.55
N PHE A 423 -2.69 -17.29 5.61
CA PHE A 423 -2.54 -17.97 6.90
C PHE A 423 -3.89 -18.32 7.53
N SER A 424 -4.85 -17.39 7.49
CA SER A 424 -6.19 -17.61 8.03
C SER A 424 -6.91 -18.75 7.32
N PHE A 425 -6.72 -18.89 6.01
CA PHE A 425 -7.26 -20.00 5.22
C PHE A 425 -6.65 -21.34 5.60
N ILE A 426 -5.32 -21.42 5.73
CA ILE A 426 -4.61 -22.64 6.14
C ILE A 426 -5.12 -23.11 7.50
N ILE A 427 -5.18 -22.20 8.47
CA ILE A 427 -5.66 -22.47 9.83
C ILE A 427 -7.14 -22.89 9.80
N SER A 428 -7.99 -22.14 9.08
CA SER A 428 -9.43 -22.43 8.99
C SER A 428 -9.69 -23.79 8.35
N LEU A 429 -8.94 -24.17 7.31
CA LEU A 429 -9.07 -25.47 6.67
C LEU A 429 -8.68 -26.61 7.62
N LEU A 430 -7.57 -26.45 8.36
CA LEU A 430 -7.18 -27.43 9.39
C LEU A 430 -8.25 -27.56 10.48
N LEU A 431 -8.80 -26.44 10.95
CA LEU A 431 -9.88 -26.46 11.95
C LEU A 431 -11.12 -27.18 11.44
N LEU A 432 -11.54 -26.93 10.19
CA LEU A 432 -12.66 -27.63 9.57
C LEU A 432 -12.40 -29.13 9.42
N MET A 433 -11.18 -29.53 9.05
CA MET A 433 -10.78 -30.94 8.95
C MET A 433 -10.80 -31.63 10.31
N MET A 434 -10.23 -31.02 11.34
CA MET A 434 -10.23 -31.56 12.71
C MET A 434 -11.64 -31.64 13.29
N ALA A 435 -12.46 -30.60 13.08
CA ALA A 435 -13.85 -30.56 13.48
C ALA A 435 -14.70 -31.65 12.82
N HIS A 436 -14.41 -31.97 11.55
CA HIS A 436 -15.09 -33.04 10.82
C HIS A 436 -14.65 -34.43 11.29
N LYS A 437 -13.34 -34.63 11.51
CA LYS A 437 -12.77 -35.91 11.96
C LYS A 437 -13.15 -36.25 13.40
N TRP A 438 -13.20 -35.25 14.28
CA TRP A 438 -13.49 -35.43 15.70
C TRP A 438 -14.69 -34.58 16.15
N PRO A 439 -15.92 -35.02 15.85
CA PRO A 439 -17.13 -34.24 16.15
C PRO A 439 -17.34 -33.98 17.64
N GLN A 440 -16.81 -34.85 18.52
CA GLN A 440 -16.93 -34.73 19.97
C GLN A 440 -16.19 -33.50 20.53
N ILE A 441 -15.02 -33.16 19.98
CA ILE A 441 -14.21 -32.02 20.43
C ILE A 441 -14.51 -30.74 19.65
N ARG A 442 -15.35 -30.79 18.61
CA ARG A 442 -15.59 -29.69 17.67
C ARG A 442 -15.92 -28.37 18.37
N ASN A 443 -16.89 -28.37 19.28
CA ASN A 443 -17.34 -27.15 19.95
C ASN A 443 -16.25 -26.59 20.87
N TRP A 444 -15.50 -27.48 21.53
CA TRP A 444 -14.36 -27.09 22.36
C TRP A 444 -13.23 -26.49 21.50
N LEU A 445 -12.91 -27.12 20.36
CA LEU A 445 -11.93 -26.61 19.40
C LEU A 445 -12.27 -25.19 18.95
N PHE A 446 -13.50 -24.95 18.47
CA PHE A 446 -13.92 -23.61 18.05
C PHE A 446 -13.97 -22.62 19.20
N GLY A 447 -14.41 -23.05 20.40
CA GLY A 447 -14.42 -22.21 21.60
C GLY A 447 -13.02 -21.77 22.02
N CYS A 448 -12.06 -22.71 22.07
CA CYS A 448 -10.68 -22.43 22.43
C CYS A 448 -9.99 -21.53 21.40
N VAL A 449 -10.14 -21.81 20.10
CA VAL A 449 -9.58 -20.96 19.05
C VAL A 449 -10.21 -19.58 19.06
N GLY A 450 -11.53 -19.48 19.18
CA GLY A 450 -12.24 -18.21 19.29
C GLY A 450 -11.78 -17.41 20.52
N GLY A 451 -11.67 -18.06 21.69
CA GLY A 451 -11.16 -17.44 22.91
C GLY A 451 -9.71 -16.97 22.76
N PHE A 452 -8.85 -17.77 22.14
CA PHE A 452 -7.46 -17.40 21.86
C PHE A 452 -7.38 -16.15 20.99
N PHE A 453 -8.12 -16.08 19.88
CA PHE A 453 -8.12 -14.91 19.00
C PHE A 453 -8.86 -13.70 19.58
N TYR A 454 -9.69 -13.87 20.61
CA TYR A 454 -10.30 -12.76 21.34
C TYR A 454 -9.32 -12.18 22.38
N VAL A 455 -8.62 -13.03 23.13
CA VAL A 455 -7.71 -12.62 24.21
C VAL A 455 -6.37 -12.13 23.68
N LEU A 456 -5.82 -12.78 22.65
CA LEU A 456 -4.47 -12.50 22.16
C LEU A 456 -4.29 -11.04 21.69
N PRO A 457 -5.17 -10.43 20.87
CA PRO A 457 -5.01 -9.04 20.47
C PRO A 457 -5.09 -8.09 21.67
N GLY A 458 -5.97 -8.36 22.63
CA GLY A 458 -6.07 -7.57 23.87
C GLY A 458 -4.81 -7.66 24.72
N PHE A 459 -4.23 -8.86 24.83
CA PHE A 459 -2.95 -9.08 25.51
C PHE A 459 -1.81 -8.33 24.81
N ILE A 460 -1.69 -8.46 23.48
CA ILE A 460 -0.65 -7.76 22.69
C ILE A 460 -0.82 -6.25 22.81
N ALA A 461 -2.04 -5.72 22.72
CA ALA A 461 -2.29 -4.29 22.83
C ALA A 461 -1.94 -3.75 24.21
N TYR A 462 -2.32 -4.47 25.28
CA TYR A 462 -2.04 -4.05 26.66
C TYR A 462 -0.54 -4.06 26.97
N PHE A 463 0.18 -5.13 26.63
CA PHE A 463 1.61 -5.26 26.95
C PHE A 463 2.53 -4.55 25.95
N GLY A 464 2.08 -4.39 24.70
CA GLY A 464 2.81 -3.65 23.68
C GLY A 464 2.56 -2.14 23.71
N GLU A 465 1.72 -1.67 24.64
CA GLU A 465 1.25 -0.27 24.71
C GLU A 465 0.71 0.24 23.36
N TYR A 466 0.11 -0.67 22.58
CA TYR A 466 -0.47 -0.32 21.29
C TYR A 466 -1.87 0.24 21.46
N ASP A 467 -2.24 1.14 20.56
CA ASP A 467 -3.60 1.60 20.47
C ASP A 467 -4.56 0.45 20.10
N PRO A 468 -5.77 0.41 20.67
CA PRO A 468 -6.75 -0.65 20.41
C PRO A 468 -7.22 -0.69 18.95
N PHE A 469 -7.00 0.38 18.20
CA PHE A 469 -7.22 0.46 16.77
C PHE A 469 -5.98 1.10 16.12
N PHE A 470 -5.70 0.69 14.88
CA PHE A 470 -4.60 1.26 14.11
C PHE A 470 -4.92 2.71 13.76
N VAL A 471 -4.20 3.66 14.39
CA VAL A 471 -4.21 5.07 14.03
C VAL A 471 -2.92 5.37 13.29
N PRO A 472 -2.93 5.39 11.95
CA PRO A 472 -1.81 5.94 11.20
C PRO A 472 -1.54 7.37 11.65
N SER A 473 -0.26 7.63 11.88
CA SER A 473 0.21 9.00 12.03
C SER A 473 0.00 9.72 10.69
N PRO A 474 -0.29 11.04 10.69
CA PRO A 474 -0.36 11.83 9.46
C PRO A 474 0.96 11.80 8.66
N GLN A 475 2.09 11.54 9.33
CA GLN A 475 3.43 11.40 8.74
C GLN A 475 3.77 9.96 8.41
#